data_AF-A0A383BUJ0-F1
#
_entry.id   AF-A0A383BUJ0-F1
#
_cell.length_a   1.000
_cell.length_b   1.000
_cell.length_c   1.000
_cell.angle_alpha   90.00
_cell.angle_beta   90.00
_cell.angle_gamma   90.00
#
_symmetry.space_group_name_H-M   'P 1'
#
loop_
_entity.id
_entity.type
_entity.pdbx_description
1 polymer ?
#
loop_
_entity_poly.entity_id
_entity_poly.type
_entity_poly.pdbx_seq_one_letter_code
_entity_poly.pdbx_strand_id
1 'polypeptide(L)'
;RHLDKYRRGARNLETVSRHYGLFPENLHDARVDAELTASLARAMSEKYPEMRDSSFTDLHEKQIAWHTEWAESYGKFMRSKGRNSNVAKRTWPI
;
A
#
# COMPACT_ATOMS: atom_id res chain seq x y z
N ARG A 1 -2.67 0.76 -0.13
CA ARG A 1 -3.59 0.26 -1.20
C ARG A 1 -4.98 0.89 -1.15
N HIS A 2 -5.46 1.33 0.01
CA HIS A 2 -6.81 1.86 0.18
C HIS A 2 -7.12 3.05 -0.74
N LEU A 3 -6.27 4.09 -0.70
CA LEU A 3 -6.38 5.31 -1.52
C LEU A 3 -6.32 5.05 -3.03
N ASP A 4 -5.84 3.88 -3.44
CA ASP A 4 -5.64 3.50 -4.84
C ASP A 4 -6.10 2.05 -5.10
N LYS A 5 -7.31 1.74 -4.62
CA LYS A 5 -7.84 0.37 -4.53
C LYS A 5 -8.10 -0.28 -5.88
N TYR A 6 -8.51 0.49 -6.87
CA TYR A 6 -8.94 -0.02 -8.19
C TYR A 6 -7.87 0.08 -9.28
N ARG A 7 -6.67 0.59 -8.95
CA ARG A 7 -5.57 0.63 -9.92
C ARG A 7 -5.21 -0.77 -10.39
N ARG A 8 -5.15 -0.91 -11.73
CA ARG A 8 -4.71 -2.11 -12.43
C ARG A 8 -3.18 -2.24 -12.40
N GLY A 9 -2.70 -3.47 -12.57
CA GLY A 9 -1.26 -3.78 -12.63
C GLY A 9 -0.64 -4.11 -11.28
N ALA A 10 0.66 -4.44 -11.33
CA ALA A 10 1.43 -4.86 -10.15
C ALA A 10 1.49 -3.75 -9.09
N ARG A 11 1.68 -4.17 -7.83
CA ARG A 11 1.78 -3.28 -6.67
C ARG A 11 3.13 -3.40 -5.95
N ASN A 12 4.18 -3.77 -6.68
CA ASN A 12 5.56 -3.66 -6.18
C ASN A 12 6.02 -2.19 -6.19
N LEU A 13 7.08 -1.89 -5.43
CA LEU A 13 7.57 -0.53 -5.23
C LEU A 13 7.86 0.18 -6.56
N GLU A 14 8.53 -0.51 -7.49
CA GLU A 14 8.83 -0.02 -8.83
C GLU A 14 7.58 0.44 -9.60
N THR A 15 6.58 -0.45 -9.73
CA THR A 15 5.37 -0.17 -10.51
C THR A 15 4.56 0.94 -9.88
N VAL A 16 4.47 0.96 -8.54
CA VAL A 16 3.75 2.02 -7.82
C VAL A 16 4.49 3.34 -8.02
N SER A 17 5.80 3.38 -7.84
CA SER A 17 6.60 4.61 -8.01
C SER A 17 6.42 5.22 -9.40
N ARG A 18 6.51 4.40 -10.46
CA ARG A 18 6.24 4.86 -11.84
C ARG A 18 4.82 5.40 -12.03
N HIS A 19 3.83 4.78 -11.40
CA HIS A 19 2.46 5.29 -11.45
C HIS A 19 2.31 6.69 -10.83
N TYR A 20 3.12 7.04 -9.84
CA TYR A 20 3.17 8.37 -9.22
C TYR A 20 4.23 9.29 -9.88
N GLY A 21 4.73 8.94 -11.07
CA GLY A 21 5.66 9.79 -11.84
C GLY A 21 7.12 9.70 -11.38
N LEU A 22 7.47 8.73 -10.54
CA LEU A 22 8.83 8.50 -10.07
C LEU A 22 9.51 7.41 -10.89
N PHE A 23 10.73 7.67 -11.35
CA PHE A 23 11.49 6.74 -12.21
C PHE A 23 12.77 6.32 -11.49
N PRO A 24 12.71 5.28 -10.62
CA PRO A 24 13.89 4.82 -9.91
C PRO A 24 14.84 4.05 -10.82
N GLU A 25 16.12 4.29 -10.62
CA GLU A 25 17.21 3.47 -11.15
C GLU A 25 17.80 2.62 -10.00
N ASN A 26 18.28 1.41 -10.32
CA ASN A 26 18.96 0.54 -9.36
C ASN A 26 18.15 0.21 -8.09
N LEU A 27 16.91 -0.24 -8.26
CA LEU A 27 16.14 -0.89 -7.20
C LEU A 27 16.90 -2.11 -6.68
N HIS A 28 16.66 -2.50 -5.41
CA HIS A 28 17.39 -3.54 -4.66
C HIS A 28 18.60 -3.03 -3.83
N ASP A 29 18.85 -1.72 -3.80
CA ASP A 29 19.67 -1.08 -2.77
C ASP A 29 18.76 -0.51 -1.66
N ALA A 30 19.05 -0.83 -0.39
CA ALA A 30 18.20 -0.44 0.72
C ALA A 30 18.07 1.08 0.91
N ARG A 31 19.14 1.84 0.60
CA ARG A 31 19.12 3.30 0.68
C ARG A 31 18.24 3.87 -0.43
N VAL A 32 18.41 3.37 -1.65
CA VAL A 32 17.59 3.76 -2.82
C VAL A 32 16.12 3.44 -2.55
N ASP A 33 15.81 2.26 -2.03
CA ASP A 33 14.44 1.85 -1.73
C ASP A 33 13.80 2.74 -0.64
N ALA A 34 14.56 3.14 0.38
CA ALA A 34 14.08 4.04 1.43
C ALA A 34 13.80 5.45 0.89
N GLU A 35 14.71 6.02 0.09
CA GLU A 35 14.55 7.35 -0.53
C GLU A 35 13.38 7.38 -1.51
N LEU A 36 13.24 6.32 -2.30
CA LEU A 36 12.12 6.15 -3.22
C LEU A 36 10.80 6.04 -2.46
N THR A 37 10.76 5.26 -1.37
CA THR A 37 9.56 5.10 -0.55
C THR A 37 9.14 6.43 0.07
N ALA A 38 10.08 7.23 0.58
CA ALA A 38 9.79 8.56 1.10
C ALA A 38 9.25 9.51 0.01
N SER A 39 9.87 9.49 -1.17
CA SER A 39 9.43 10.28 -2.32
C SER A 39 8.02 9.87 -2.79
N LEU A 40 7.74 8.56 -2.82
CA LEU A 40 6.43 8.02 -3.15
C LEU A 40 5.39 8.44 -2.11
N ALA A 41 5.71 8.37 -0.81
CA ALA A 41 4.80 8.82 0.25
C ALA A 41 4.41 10.29 0.11
N ARG A 42 5.37 11.15 -0.28
CA ARG A 42 5.13 12.56 -0.60
C ARG A 42 4.24 12.74 -1.82
N ALA A 43 4.53 12.06 -2.93
CA ALA A 43 3.69 12.14 -4.13
C ALA A 43 2.26 11.64 -3.85
N MET A 44 2.10 10.65 -2.99
CA MET A 44 0.79 10.17 -2.54
C MET A 44 0.05 11.21 -1.69
N SER A 45 0.72 11.89 -0.76
CA SER A 45 0.08 12.91 0.07
C SER A 45 -0.36 14.13 -0.75
N GLU A 46 0.40 14.51 -1.77
CA GLU A 46 0.01 15.59 -2.70
C GLU A 46 -1.27 15.23 -3.48
N LYS A 47 -1.47 13.96 -3.81
CA LYS A 47 -2.65 13.48 -4.55
C LYS A 47 -3.87 13.20 -3.66
N TYR A 48 -3.67 12.77 -2.42
CA TYR A 48 -4.74 12.35 -1.52
C TYR A 48 -4.79 13.24 -0.27
N PRO A 49 -5.69 14.24 -0.23
CA PRO A 49 -5.86 15.11 0.94
C PRO A 49 -6.13 14.33 2.23
N GLU A 50 -6.86 13.21 2.15
CA GLU A 50 -7.08 12.34 3.30
C GLU A 50 -5.78 11.89 3.99
N MET A 51 -4.72 11.64 3.23
CA MET A 51 -3.41 11.30 3.78
C MET A 51 -2.67 12.53 4.29
N ARG A 52 -2.72 13.64 3.53
CA ARG A 52 -2.02 14.90 3.86
C ARG A 52 -2.56 15.57 5.11
N ASP A 53 -3.87 15.56 5.28
CA ASP A 53 -4.57 16.32 6.31
C ASP A 53 -4.78 15.50 7.60
N SER A 54 -4.43 14.21 7.59
CA SER A 54 -4.44 13.37 8.79
C SER A 54 -3.21 13.63 9.64
N SER A 55 -3.37 13.60 10.97
CA SER A 55 -2.23 13.46 11.86
C SER A 55 -1.54 12.11 11.65
N PHE A 56 -0.29 11.96 12.09
CA PHE A 56 0.41 10.67 11.99
C PHE A 56 -0.32 9.56 12.77
N THR A 57 -0.92 9.89 13.92
CA THR A 57 -1.71 8.94 14.72
C THR A 57 -2.96 8.50 13.95
N ASP A 58 -3.74 9.44 13.42
CA ASP A 58 -4.98 9.12 12.70
C ASP A 58 -4.67 8.32 11.42
N LEU A 59 -3.60 8.70 10.71
CA LEU A 59 -3.17 7.98 9.53
C LEU A 59 -2.76 6.54 9.87
N HIS A 60 -2.10 6.33 11.01
CA HIS A 60 -1.74 4.99 11.46
C HIS A 60 -2.97 4.15 11.83
N GLU A 61 -3.94 4.72 12.54
CA GLU A 61 -5.20 4.03 12.86
C GLU A 61 -5.97 3.66 11.59
N LYS A 62 -6.04 4.58 10.62
CA LYS A 62 -6.60 4.31 9.29
C LYS A 62 -5.86 3.17 8.59
N GLN A 63 -4.53 3.16 8.61
CA GLN A 63 -3.73 2.08 8.02
C GLN A 63 -4.06 0.70 8.61
N ILE A 64 -4.24 0.62 9.94
CA ILE A 64 -4.67 -0.60 10.62
C ILE A 64 -6.05 -1.06 10.12
N ALA A 65 -7.03 -0.16 10.09
CA ALA A 65 -8.39 -0.46 9.63
C ALA A 65 -8.40 -0.90 8.16
N TRP A 66 -7.71 -0.15 7.29
CA TRP A 66 -7.58 -0.45 5.87
C TRP A 66 -6.90 -1.80 5.61
N HIS A 67 -5.91 -2.17 6.42
CA HIS A 67 -5.27 -3.47 6.31
C HIS A 67 -6.26 -4.60 6.65
N THR A 68 -7.02 -4.44 7.73
CA THR A 68 -8.06 -5.41 8.13
C THR A 68 -9.10 -5.60 7.03
N GLU A 69 -9.67 -4.52 6.50
CA GLU A 69 -10.64 -4.57 5.39
C GLU A 69 -10.07 -5.27 4.15
N TRP A 70 -8.82 -4.95 3.80
CA TRP A 70 -8.16 -5.57 2.66
C TRP A 70 -7.94 -7.08 2.90
N ALA A 71 -7.46 -7.46 4.08
CA ALA A 71 -7.18 -8.85 4.43
C ALA A 71 -8.46 -9.70 4.42
N GLU A 72 -9.56 -9.17 4.94
CA GLU A 72 -10.88 -9.83 4.89
C GLU A 72 -11.41 -9.99 3.46
N SER A 73 -11.37 -8.90 2.67
CA SER A 73 -11.82 -8.92 1.28
C SER A 73 -11.00 -9.90 0.44
N TYR A 74 -9.67 -9.91 0.63
CA TYR A 74 -8.78 -10.85 -0.04
C TYR A 74 -9.05 -12.29 0.41
N GLY A 75 -9.28 -12.53 1.69
CA GLY A 75 -9.65 -13.84 2.20
C GLY A 75 -10.96 -14.37 1.60
N LYS A 76 -12.00 -13.52 1.51
CA LYS A 76 -13.27 -13.86 0.84
C LYS A 76 -13.04 -14.20 -0.63
N PHE A 77 -12.25 -13.39 -1.34
CA PHE A 77 -11.88 -13.64 -2.73
C PHE A 77 -11.17 -14.98 -2.92
N MET A 78 -10.18 -15.29 -2.08
CA MET A 78 -9.44 -16.56 -2.18
C MET A 78 -10.35 -17.77 -1.95
N ARG A 79 -11.26 -17.70 -0.96
CA ARG A 79 -12.27 -18.75 -0.71
C ARG A 79 -13.20 -18.94 -1.90
N SER A 80 -13.63 -17.86 -2.56
CA SER A 80 -14.44 -17.94 -3.78
C SER A 80 -13.73 -18.64 -4.95
N LYS A 81 -12.39 -18.73 -4.89
CA LYS A 81 -11.54 -19.45 -5.85
C LYS A 81 -11.15 -20.84 -5.37
N GLY A 82 -11.79 -21.37 -4.31
CA GLY A 82 -11.49 -22.69 -3.75
C GLY A 82 -10.16 -22.78 -3.00
N ARG A 83 -9.55 -21.64 -2.65
CA ARG A 83 -8.25 -21.58 -1.98
C ARG A 83 -8.38 -21.05 -0.57
N ASN A 84 -7.68 -21.68 0.38
CA ASN A 84 -7.54 -21.14 1.71
C ASN A 84 -6.41 -20.12 1.76
N SER A 85 -6.66 -18.93 2.32
CA SER A 85 -5.63 -17.92 2.58
C SER A 85 -5.56 -17.59 4.06
N ASN A 86 -4.35 -17.60 4.63
CA ASN A 86 -4.11 -17.17 6.00
C ASN A 86 -3.93 -15.64 6.14
N VAL A 87 -4.11 -14.87 5.05
CA VAL A 87 -3.94 -13.41 5.06
C VAL A 87 -4.91 -12.72 6.02
N ALA A 88 -6.14 -13.24 6.15
CA ALA A 88 -7.10 -12.72 7.13
C ALA A 88 -6.71 -13.02 8.60
N LYS A 89 -5.76 -13.93 8.85
CA LYS A 89 -5.25 -14.27 10.19
C LYS A 89 -4.01 -13.45 10.58
N ARG A 90 -3.57 -12.58 9.68
CA ARG A 90 -2.29 -11.86 9.73
C ARG A 90 -2.62 -10.44 10.20
N THR A 91 -2.11 -10.05 11.36
CA THR A 91 -2.40 -8.74 12.00
C THR A 91 -1.37 -7.69 11.60
N TRP A 92 -1.80 -6.45 11.41
CA TRP A 92 -0.89 -5.31 11.22
C TRP A 92 0.23 -5.28 12.28
N PRO A 93 1.49 -4.91 11.96
CA PRO A 93 1.98 -4.35 10.68
C PRO A 93 2.58 -5.34 9.67
N ILE A 94 2.87 -6.59 10.05
CA ILE A 94 3.49 -7.70 9.27
C ILE A 94 4.76 -7.37 8.49
#